data_AF-A0A3N4M5N5-F1
#
_entry.id   AF-A0A3N4M5N5-F1
#
_cell.length_a   1.000
_cell.length_b   1.000
_cell.length_c   1.000
_cell.angle_alpha   90.00
_cell.angle_beta   90.00
_cell.angle_gamma   90.00
#
_symmetry.space_group_name_H-M   'P 1'
#
loop_
_entity.id
_entity.type
_entity.pdbx_description
1 polymer ?
#
loop_
_entity_poly.entity_id
_entity_poly.type
_entity_poly.pdbx_seq_one_letter_code
_entity_poly.pdbx_strand_id
1 'polypeptide(L)'
;MKEDQIAKFQAFAQKAILADQTHLINTFLLEKPEKDQLPFMHNSLAYEILLEGRLHKGTSLFVKDLILRIDREVSILTKELFNPLITSEKQEQHKSRLETLKAEKEKLEKLNPKERYVFQWLLVPHWMGDELIDLGELVYRNYSCNFWGTTSILRENYTKEDTILGIFEELHKS
;
A
#
# COMPACT_ATOMS: atom_id res chain seq x y z
N MET A 1 2.15 -32.31 -27.85
CA MET A 1 3.39 -31.48 -27.77
C MET A 1 3.17 -30.11 -27.12
N LYS A 2 2.26 -29.25 -27.64
CA LYS A 2 1.97 -27.94 -27.00
C LYS A 2 1.33 -28.08 -25.62
N GLU A 3 0.36 -28.98 -25.46
CA GLU A 3 -0.36 -29.19 -24.19
C GLU A 3 0.55 -29.72 -23.06
N ASP A 4 1.48 -30.64 -23.36
CA ASP A 4 2.46 -31.13 -22.38
C ASP A 4 3.46 -30.05 -21.94
N GLN A 5 3.84 -29.13 -22.83
CA GLN A 5 4.69 -28.00 -22.49
C GLN A 5 3.93 -26.99 -21.62
N ILE A 6 2.66 -26.72 -21.93
CA ILE A 6 1.78 -25.87 -21.12
C ILE A 6 1.59 -26.47 -19.73
N ALA A 7 1.31 -27.77 -19.62
CA ALA A 7 1.13 -28.45 -18.34
C ALA A 7 2.42 -28.45 -17.50
N LYS A 8 3.59 -28.62 -18.13
CA LYS A 8 4.89 -28.52 -17.43
C LYS A 8 5.18 -27.09 -16.98
N PHE A 9 4.83 -26.10 -17.79
CA PHE A 9 4.99 -24.68 -17.44
C PHE A 9 4.04 -24.27 -16.32
N GLN A 10 2.79 -24.74 -16.33
CA GLN A 10 1.81 -24.55 -15.24
C GLN A 10 2.26 -25.24 -13.95
N ALA A 11 2.77 -26.47 -14.03
CA ALA A 11 3.31 -27.19 -12.88
C ALA A 11 4.57 -26.52 -12.31
N PHE A 12 5.43 -25.97 -13.18
CA PHE A 12 6.58 -25.16 -12.78
C PHE A 12 6.13 -23.84 -12.15
N ALA A 13 5.17 -23.14 -12.76
CA ALA A 13 4.61 -21.89 -12.24
C ALA A 13 3.94 -22.10 -10.87
N GLN A 14 3.19 -23.18 -10.70
CA GLN A 14 2.62 -23.57 -9.40
C GLN A 14 3.70 -23.84 -8.34
N LYS A 15 4.86 -24.40 -8.72
CA LYS A 15 5.93 -24.75 -7.77
C LYS A 15 6.93 -23.62 -7.51
N ALA A 16 7.16 -22.72 -8.46
CA ALA A 16 8.25 -21.74 -8.43
C ALA A 16 7.78 -20.27 -8.49
N ILE A 17 6.58 -20.01 -9.03
CA ILE A 17 6.06 -18.66 -9.36
C ILE A 17 4.88 -18.25 -8.43
N LEU A 18 4.40 -19.16 -7.58
CA LEU A 18 3.31 -18.93 -6.64
C LEU A 18 3.63 -19.42 -5.23
N ALA A 19 4.92 -19.48 -4.87
CA ALA A 19 5.30 -19.79 -3.50
C ALA A 19 4.81 -18.66 -2.59
N ASP A 20 4.02 -19.02 -1.59
CA ASP A 20 3.53 -18.08 -0.58
C ASP A 20 4.72 -17.49 0.19
N GLN A 21 4.92 -16.18 0.06
CA GLN A 21 5.93 -15.41 0.77
C GLN A 21 5.29 -14.41 1.74
N THR A 22 4.02 -14.59 2.10
CA THR A 22 3.27 -13.63 2.92
C THR A 22 3.97 -13.34 4.24
N HIS A 23 4.44 -14.38 4.93
CA HIS A 23 5.19 -14.20 6.18
C HIS A 23 6.46 -13.38 5.97
N LEU A 24 7.24 -13.69 4.93
CA LEU A 24 8.49 -13.01 4.60
C LEU A 24 8.26 -11.53 4.29
N ILE A 25 7.28 -11.24 3.44
CA ILE A 25 6.96 -9.85 3.05
C ILE A 25 6.41 -9.07 4.24
N ASN A 26 5.56 -9.67 5.06
CA ASN A 26 5.09 -9.03 6.29
C ASN A 26 6.25 -8.67 7.22
N THR A 27 7.26 -9.54 7.35
CA THR A 27 8.47 -9.22 8.11
C THR A 27 9.19 -8.00 7.51
N PHE A 28 9.43 -7.98 6.19
CA PHE A 28 10.10 -6.84 5.54
C PHE A 28 9.32 -5.53 5.65
N LEU A 29 7.99 -5.58 5.62
CA LEU A 29 7.14 -4.39 5.76
C LEU A 29 7.12 -3.83 7.18
N LEU A 30 7.38 -4.67 8.19
CA LEU A 30 7.43 -4.28 9.60
C LEU A 30 8.83 -3.85 10.06
N GLU A 31 9.88 -4.27 9.35
CA GLU A 31 11.25 -3.85 9.62
C GLU A 31 11.49 -2.39 9.23
N LYS A 32 12.29 -1.67 10.04
CA LYS A 32 12.73 -0.32 9.68
C LYS A 32 13.71 -0.45 8.50
N PRO A 33 13.45 0.18 7.35
CA PRO A 33 14.34 0.05 6.21
C PRO A 33 15.72 0.62 6.56
N GLU A 34 16.77 -0.15 6.25
CA GLU A 34 18.14 0.37 6.24
C GLU A 34 18.25 1.43 5.14
N LYS A 35 19.05 2.48 5.37
CA LYS A 35 19.08 3.72 4.56
C LYS A 35 19.34 3.50 3.05
N ASP A 36 19.91 2.36 2.67
CA ASP A 36 20.42 2.11 1.32
C ASP A 36 19.59 1.11 0.50
N GLN A 37 18.53 0.54 1.06
CA GLN A 37 17.62 -0.37 0.36
C GLN A 37 16.18 0.00 0.65
N LEU A 38 15.68 0.97 -0.12
CA LEU A 38 14.28 1.35 -0.04
C LEU A 38 13.46 0.32 -0.82
N PRO A 39 12.61 -0.47 -0.16
CA PRO A 39 11.68 -1.33 -0.88
C PRO A 39 10.74 -0.48 -1.73
N PHE A 40 10.38 -0.97 -2.92
CA PHE A 40 9.48 -0.27 -3.83
C PHE A 40 8.16 -1.02 -3.94
N MET A 41 7.06 -0.36 -3.58
CA MET A 41 5.71 -0.90 -3.72
C MET A 41 5.02 -0.20 -4.89
N HIS A 42 4.77 -0.95 -5.95
CA HIS A 42 3.96 -0.54 -7.09
C HIS A 42 2.50 -0.87 -6.80
N ASN A 43 1.65 0.14 -6.80
CA ASN A 43 0.21 -0.02 -6.61
C ASN A 43 -0.48 1.11 -7.36
N SER A 44 -1.21 0.79 -8.43
CA SER A 44 -1.99 1.77 -9.20
C SER A 44 -3.10 2.45 -8.35
N LEU A 45 -3.46 1.84 -7.22
CA LEU A 45 -4.40 2.38 -6.23
C LEU A 45 -3.71 3.00 -5.01
N ALA A 46 -2.38 3.07 -4.97
CA ALA A 46 -1.69 3.87 -3.96
C ALA A 46 -1.91 5.35 -4.27
N TYR A 47 -2.28 6.08 -3.24
CA TYR A 47 -2.45 7.52 -3.33
C TYR A 47 -1.08 8.16 -3.27
N GLU A 48 -0.82 9.09 -4.18
CA GLU A 48 0.25 10.06 -4.01
C GLU A 48 -0.37 11.34 -3.44
N ILE A 49 0.02 11.72 -2.23
CA ILE A 49 -0.47 12.94 -1.58
C ILE A 49 0.70 13.81 -1.16
N LEU A 50 0.60 15.11 -1.46
CA LEU A 50 1.57 16.11 -1.01
C LEU A 50 1.11 16.70 0.32
N LEU A 51 1.84 16.39 1.40
CA LEU A 51 1.66 16.94 2.75
C LEU A 51 2.94 17.67 3.14
N GLU A 52 2.85 18.89 3.67
CA GLU A 52 4.03 19.71 4.03
C GLU A 52 5.14 19.79 2.95
N GLY A 53 4.78 19.73 1.67
CA GLY A 53 5.76 19.72 0.56
C GLY A 53 6.52 18.40 0.40
N ARG A 54 6.12 17.34 1.12
CA ARG A 54 6.62 15.98 0.97
C ARG A 54 5.58 15.11 0.27
N LEU A 55 6.03 14.37 -0.73
CA LEU A 55 5.19 13.41 -1.43
C LEU A 55 5.13 12.13 -0.60
N HIS A 56 3.93 11.75 -0.19
CA HIS A 56 3.65 10.50 0.50
C HIS A 56 2.94 9.55 -0.46
N LYS A 57 3.40 8.31 -0.52
CA LYS A 57 2.74 7.23 -1.27
C LYS A 57 2.25 6.17 -0.29
N GLY A 58 1.00 5.74 -0.40
CA GLY A 58 0.48 4.72 0.50
C GLY A 58 -0.92 4.21 0.20
N THR A 59 -1.32 3.19 0.95
CA THR A 59 -2.64 2.54 0.86
C THR A 59 -3.69 3.26 1.71
N SER A 60 -4.95 2.79 1.65
CA SER A 60 -6.02 3.24 2.57
C SER A 60 -5.61 3.15 4.04
N LEU A 61 -4.87 2.09 4.42
CA LEU A 61 -4.40 1.88 5.78
C LEU A 61 -3.38 2.95 6.21
N PHE A 62 -2.48 3.32 5.30
CA PHE A 62 -1.53 4.41 5.52
C PHE A 62 -2.24 5.76 5.68
N VAL A 63 -3.24 6.05 4.84
CA VAL A 63 -4.06 7.26 4.95
C VAL A 63 -4.80 7.29 6.30
N LYS A 64 -5.39 6.17 6.73
CA LYS A 64 -6.04 6.05 8.05
C LYS A 64 -5.06 6.26 9.21
N ASP A 65 -3.85 5.69 9.13
CA ASP A 65 -2.83 5.89 10.17
C ASP A 65 -2.35 7.34 10.23
N LEU A 66 -2.19 8.01 9.08
CA LEU A 66 -1.89 9.44 9.03
C LEU A 66 -2.99 10.28 9.67
N ILE A 67 -4.26 10.00 9.37
CA ILE A 67 -5.40 10.69 10.00
C ILE A 67 -5.36 10.50 11.52
N LEU A 68 -5.12 9.26 12.01
CA LEU A 68 -5.00 8.99 13.44
C LEU A 68 -3.83 9.72 14.11
N ARG A 69 -2.69 9.84 13.43
CA ARG A 69 -1.55 10.62 13.93
C ARG A 69 -1.88 12.09 14.02
N ILE A 70 -2.51 12.65 12.98
CA ILE A 70 -2.97 14.04 12.97
C ILE A 70 -3.97 14.27 14.12
N ASP A 71 -4.94 13.38 14.32
CA ASP A 71 -5.91 13.49 15.40
C ASP A 71 -5.27 13.47 16.80
N ARG A 72 -4.25 12.64 16.99
CA ARG A 72 -3.45 12.63 18.22
C ARG A 72 -2.71 13.94 18.41
N GLU A 73 -2.04 14.44 17.38
CA GLU A 73 -1.29 15.70 17.45
C GLU A 73 -2.22 16.90 17.71
N VAL A 74 -3.37 16.96 17.02
CA VAL A 74 -4.42 17.96 17.25
C VAL A 74 -4.91 17.90 18.70
N SER A 75 -5.16 16.71 19.24
CA SER A 75 -5.59 16.53 20.63
C SER A 75 -4.55 17.02 21.64
N ILE A 76 -3.27 16.75 21.39
CA ILE A 76 -2.15 17.22 22.23
C ILE A 76 -2.06 18.76 22.18
N LEU A 77 -1.97 19.33 20.97
CA LEU A 77 -1.83 20.79 20.78
C LEU A 77 -3.03 21.56 21.32
N THR A 78 -4.23 21.00 21.18
CA THR A 78 -5.45 21.61 21.74
C THR A 78 -5.38 21.67 23.26
N LYS A 79 -4.89 20.61 23.93
CA LYS A 79 -4.68 20.62 25.39
C LYS A 79 -3.60 21.61 25.82
N GLU A 80 -2.52 21.71 25.07
CA GLU A 80 -1.42 22.64 25.34
C GLU A 80 -1.85 24.10 25.22
N LEU A 81 -2.78 24.42 24.31
CA LEU A 81 -3.36 25.77 24.18
C LEU A 81 -4.18 26.21 25.39
N PHE A 82 -4.71 25.27 26.18
CA PHE A 82 -5.41 25.57 27.44
C PHE A 82 -4.46 25.63 28.64
N ASN A 83 -3.16 25.40 28.45
CA ASN A 83 -2.18 25.54 29.52
C ASN A 83 -1.99 27.03 29.87
N PRO A 84 -2.33 27.47 31.10
CA PRO A 84 -2.23 28.88 31.49
C PRO A 84 -0.79 29.41 31.56
N LEU A 85 0.21 28.53 31.51
CA LEU A 85 1.63 28.87 31.55
C LEU A 85 2.26 29.01 30.15
N ILE A 86 1.48 28.85 29.08
CA ILE A 86 2.00 28.97 27.71
C ILE A 86 2.28 30.43 27.35
N THR A 87 3.39 30.69 26.67
CA THR A 87 3.69 32.02 26.15
C THR A 87 2.79 32.35 24.95
N SER A 88 2.51 33.63 24.74
CA SER A 88 1.75 34.12 23.58
C SER A 88 2.36 33.67 22.25
N GLU A 89 3.69 33.69 22.13
CA GLU A 89 4.41 33.21 20.95
C GLU A 89 4.17 31.71 20.67
N LYS A 90 4.26 30.86 21.71
CA LYS A 90 3.96 29.41 21.57
C LYS A 90 2.50 29.17 21.26
N GLN A 91 1.61 29.98 21.82
CA GLN A 91 0.17 29.90 21.56
C GLN A 91 -0.13 30.18 20.07
N GLU A 92 0.54 31.16 19.48
CA GLU A 92 0.41 31.50 18.07
C GLU A 92 1.02 30.42 17.15
N GLN A 93 2.17 29.86 17.53
CA GLN A 93 2.77 28.70 16.86
C GLN A 93 1.83 27.47 16.86
N HIS A 94 1.25 27.13 18.01
CA HIS A 94 0.31 26.00 18.10
C HIS A 94 -0.97 26.23 17.32
N LYS A 95 -1.50 27.46 17.28
CA LYS A 95 -2.65 27.81 16.43
C LYS A 95 -2.31 27.63 14.95
N SER A 96 -1.16 28.14 14.48
CA SER A 96 -0.72 27.97 13.10
C SER A 96 -0.53 26.49 12.73
N ARG A 97 0.02 25.69 13.65
CA ARG A 97 0.18 24.24 13.45
C ARG A 97 -1.16 23.53 13.35
N LEU A 98 -2.12 23.86 14.21
CA LEU A 98 -3.47 23.29 14.18
C LEU A 98 -4.19 23.58 12.86
N GLU A 99 -4.10 24.80 12.34
CA GLU A 99 -4.72 25.13 11.04
C GLU A 99 -4.09 24.32 9.90
N THR A 100 -2.77 24.13 9.94
CA THR A 100 -2.07 23.27 8.97
C THR A 100 -2.55 21.82 9.06
N LEU A 101 -2.58 21.25 10.26
CA LEU A 101 -3.01 19.87 10.50
C LEU A 101 -4.48 19.63 10.09
N LYS A 102 -5.36 20.60 10.33
CA LYS A 102 -6.76 20.52 9.87
C LYS A 102 -6.87 20.49 8.35
N ALA A 103 -6.14 21.36 7.66
CA ALA A 103 -6.13 21.39 6.19
C ALA A 103 -5.57 20.09 5.59
N GLU A 104 -4.57 19.49 6.24
CA GLU A 104 -4.02 18.19 5.85
C GLU A 104 -4.98 17.05 6.08
N LYS A 105 -5.65 17.03 7.23
CA LYS A 105 -6.71 16.06 7.52
C LYS A 105 -7.83 16.14 6.49
N GLU A 106 -8.30 17.34 6.15
CA GLU A 106 -9.35 17.51 5.14
C GLU A 106 -8.92 16.97 3.76
N LYS A 107 -7.66 17.18 3.36
CA LYS A 107 -7.10 16.59 2.13
C LYS A 107 -7.09 15.06 2.20
N LEU A 108 -6.70 14.48 3.33
CA LEU A 108 -6.66 13.04 3.54
C LEU A 108 -8.06 12.40 3.56
N GLU A 109 -9.05 13.06 4.16
CA GLU A 109 -10.45 12.58 4.22
C GLU A 109 -11.16 12.66 2.86
N LYS A 110 -10.75 13.59 1.98
CA LYS A 110 -11.25 13.68 0.60
C LYS A 110 -10.66 12.63 -0.32
N LEU A 111 -9.54 12.02 0.03
CA LEU A 111 -9.14 10.78 -0.61
C LEU A 111 -10.22 9.75 -0.23
N ASN A 112 -10.94 9.23 -1.21
CA ASN A 112 -11.92 8.17 -1.00
C ASN A 112 -11.23 6.84 -1.29
N PRO A 113 -10.45 6.27 -0.33
CA PRO A 113 -9.55 5.21 -0.70
C PRO A 113 -10.31 3.92 -0.93
N LYS A 114 -10.07 3.29 -2.08
CA LYS A 114 -10.54 1.92 -2.29
C LYS A 114 -9.68 1.01 -1.43
N GLU A 115 -10.31 0.36 -0.46
CA GLU A 115 -9.60 -0.59 0.41
C GLU A 115 -9.20 -1.82 -0.41
N ARG A 116 -7.88 -2.01 -0.57
CA ARG A 116 -7.30 -3.26 -1.07
C ARG A 116 -6.85 -4.10 0.11
N TYR A 117 -7.44 -5.28 0.24
CA TYR A 117 -6.95 -6.29 1.16
C TYR A 117 -5.99 -7.21 0.41
N VAL A 118 -4.78 -7.38 0.94
CA VAL A 118 -3.79 -8.31 0.38
C VAL A 118 -3.97 -9.65 1.08
N PHE A 119 -4.37 -10.68 0.33
CA PHE A 119 -4.54 -12.02 0.90
C PHE A 119 -3.23 -12.77 0.98
N GLN A 120 -2.40 -12.63 -0.05
CA GLN A 120 -1.17 -13.40 -0.20
C GLN A 120 -0.12 -12.59 -0.95
N TRP A 121 1.14 -12.82 -0.60
CA TRP A 121 2.28 -12.38 -1.42
C TRP A 121 2.89 -13.58 -2.14
N LEU A 122 3.00 -13.50 -3.45
CA LEU A 122 3.51 -14.56 -4.31
C LEU A 122 4.81 -14.10 -4.97
N LEU A 123 5.87 -14.90 -4.85
CA LEU A 123 7.12 -14.61 -5.56
C LEU A 123 6.92 -14.84 -7.06
N VAL A 124 7.02 -13.78 -7.86
CA VAL A 124 6.85 -13.84 -9.31
C VAL A 124 8.13 -13.44 -10.05
N PRO A 125 8.36 -13.96 -11.27
CA PRO A 125 9.44 -13.49 -12.14
C PRO A 125 9.33 -12.00 -12.47
N HIS A 126 10.47 -11.39 -12.83
CA HIS A 126 10.53 -9.96 -13.18
C HIS A 126 9.54 -9.56 -14.28
N TRP A 127 9.55 -10.28 -15.39
CA TRP A 127 8.67 -10.03 -16.53
C TRP A 127 7.18 -10.04 -16.11
N MET A 128 6.78 -10.98 -15.26
CA MET A 128 5.40 -11.07 -14.79
C MET A 128 5.07 -9.93 -13.83
N GLY A 129 6.03 -9.52 -13.01
CA GLY A 129 5.87 -8.37 -12.13
C GLY A 129 5.70 -7.05 -12.89
N ASP A 130 6.34 -6.87 -14.05
CA ASP A 130 6.12 -5.71 -14.92
C ASP A 130 4.70 -5.72 -15.51
N GLU A 131 4.27 -6.85 -16.08
CA GLU A 131 2.91 -7.02 -16.63
C GLU A 131 1.82 -6.79 -15.56
N LEU A 132 2.02 -7.30 -14.35
CA LEU A 132 1.09 -7.08 -13.23
C LEU A 132 1.01 -5.60 -12.83
N ILE A 133 2.11 -4.85 -12.89
CA ILE A 133 2.11 -3.40 -12.63
C ILE A 133 1.29 -2.68 -13.70
N ASP A 134 1.44 -3.06 -14.97
CA ASP A 134 0.70 -2.49 -16.09
C ASP A 134 -0.81 -2.79 -15.99
N LEU A 135 -1.16 -3.97 -15.50
CA LEU A 135 -2.54 -4.35 -15.13
C LEU A 135 -3.05 -3.66 -13.86
N GLY A 136 -2.22 -2.86 -13.19
CA GLY A 136 -2.57 -2.12 -11.99
C GLY A 136 -2.66 -2.98 -10.72
N GLU A 137 -2.06 -4.16 -10.72
CA GLU A 137 -1.94 -5.01 -9.53
C GLU A 137 -0.92 -4.46 -8.53
N LEU A 138 -0.94 -5.02 -7.32
CA LEU A 138 0.00 -4.65 -6.26
C LEU A 138 1.27 -5.49 -6.39
N VAL A 139 2.41 -4.85 -6.62
CA VAL A 139 3.72 -5.53 -6.70
C VAL A 139 4.71 -4.89 -5.74
N TYR A 140 5.26 -5.69 -4.84
CA TYR A 140 6.34 -5.30 -3.94
C TYR A 140 7.68 -5.77 -4.51
N ARG A 141 8.66 -4.88 -4.63
CA ARG A 141 10.01 -5.17 -5.12
C ARG A 141 11.02 -4.94 -4.03
N ASN A 142 11.77 -5.99 -3.69
CA ASN A 142 12.88 -5.91 -2.75
C ASN A 142 13.92 -7.00 -3.06
N TYR A 143 15.19 -6.76 -2.77
CA TYR A 143 16.30 -7.71 -3.01
C TYR A 143 16.35 -8.31 -4.42
N SER A 144 16.01 -7.51 -5.44
CA SER A 144 15.89 -7.98 -6.84
C SER A 144 14.84 -9.08 -7.04
N CYS A 145 13.86 -9.19 -6.15
CA CYS A 145 12.70 -10.08 -6.25
C CYS A 145 11.42 -9.27 -6.44
N ASN A 146 10.46 -9.83 -7.18
CA ASN A 146 9.13 -9.29 -7.35
C ASN A 146 8.11 -10.15 -6.60
N PHE A 147 7.28 -9.50 -5.79
CA PHE A 147 6.24 -10.15 -5.01
C PHE A 147 4.89 -9.57 -5.40
N TRP A 148 4.04 -10.38 -5.99
CA TRP A 148 2.68 -9.99 -6.32
C TRP A 148 1.79 -10.14 -5.09
N GLY A 149 1.19 -9.04 -4.65
CA GLY A 149 0.14 -9.06 -3.65
C GLY A 149 -1.18 -9.39 -4.33
N THR A 150 -1.70 -10.60 -4.14
CA THR A 150 -3.04 -10.92 -4.61
C THR A 150 -4.04 -10.14 -3.77
N THR A 151 -4.78 -9.25 -4.42
CA THR A 151 -5.65 -8.31 -3.72
C THR A 151 -7.09 -8.41 -4.16
N SER A 152 -8.01 -8.14 -3.23
CA SER A 152 -9.38 -7.75 -3.58
C SER A 152 -9.58 -6.30 -3.22
N ILE A 153 -10.14 -5.55 -4.17
CA ILE A 153 -10.75 -4.26 -3.91
C ILE A 153 -12.10 -4.57 -3.28
N LEU A 154 -12.28 -4.27 -2.00
CA LEU A 154 -13.49 -4.62 -1.25
C LEU A 154 -14.79 -4.26 -2.01
N ARG A 155 -15.36 -5.30 -2.64
CA ARG A 155 -16.78 -5.57 -2.75
C ARG A 155 -16.97 -7.02 -2.35
N GLU A 156 -17.98 -7.25 -1.53
CA GLU A 156 -18.32 -8.50 -0.87
C GLU A 156 -18.15 -9.74 -1.78
N ASN A 157 -17.56 -10.80 -1.23
CA ASN A 157 -17.52 -12.18 -1.78
C ASN A 157 -16.60 -12.46 -2.99
N TYR A 158 -15.35 -11.99 -3.00
CA TYR A 158 -14.33 -12.51 -3.93
C TYR A 158 -13.28 -13.34 -3.18
N THR A 159 -13.19 -14.62 -3.53
CA THR A 159 -12.15 -15.53 -3.06
C THR A 159 -10.85 -15.35 -3.85
N LYS A 160 -9.76 -15.97 -3.38
CA LYS A 160 -8.49 -16.03 -4.10
C LYS A 160 -8.69 -16.61 -5.50
N GLU A 161 -9.51 -17.65 -5.59
CA GLU A 161 -9.87 -18.35 -6.81
C GLU A 161 -10.58 -17.42 -7.80
N ASP A 162 -11.52 -16.59 -7.33
CA ASP A 162 -12.25 -15.64 -8.18
C ASP A 162 -11.33 -14.55 -8.76
N THR A 163 -10.34 -14.11 -7.97
CA THR A 163 -9.37 -13.08 -8.40
C THR A 163 -8.43 -13.64 -9.47
N ILE A 164 -7.92 -14.86 -9.26
CA ILE A 164 -7.04 -15.54 -10.23
C ILE A 164 -7.81 -15.85 -11.52
N LEU A 165 -9.07 -16.28 -11.41
CA LEU A 165 -9.93 -16.56 -12.57
C LEU A 165 -10.20 -15.29 -13.39
N GLY A 166 -10.51 -14.17 -12.74
CA GLY A 166 -10.74 -12.88 -13.42
C GLY A 166 -9.54 -12.42 -14.25
N ILE A 167 -8.33 -12.50 -13.69
CA ILE A 167 -7.09 -12.15 -14.40
C ILE A 167 -6.85 -13.10 -15.59
N PHE A 168 -7.07 -14.40 -15.39
CA PHE A 168 -6.91 -15.38 -16.46
C PHE A 168 -7.88 -15.12 -17.63
N GLU A 169 -9.15 -14.84 -17.34
CA GLU A 169 -10.16 -14.52 -18.35
C GLU A 169 -9.86 -13.23 -19.11
N GLU A 170 -9.33 -12.21 -18.45
CA GLU A 170 -8.96 -10.93 -19.07
C GLU A 170 -7.78 -11.11 -20.04
N LEU A 171 -6.78 -11.90 -19.66
CA LEU A 171 -5.61 -12.21 -20.49
C LEU A 171 -5.90 -13.11 -21.70
N HIS A 172 -7.00 -13.88 -21.66
CA HIS A 172 -7.34 -14.85 -22.71
C HIS A 172 -8.60 -14.47 -23.53
N LYS A 173 -9.22 -13.32 -23.25
CA LYS A 173 -10.20 -12.69 -24.14
C LYS A 173 -9.47 -11.93 -25.26
N SER A 174 -8.92 -12.69 -26.19
CA SER A 174 -8.40 -12.22 -27.49
C SER A 174 -8.97 -13.06 -28.61
#